data_AF-A0A524BLS8-F1
#
_entry.id   AF-A0A524BLS8-F1
#
_cell.length_a   1.000
_cell.length_b   1.000
_cell.length_c   1.000
_cell.angle_alpha   90.00
_cell.angle_beta   90.00
_cell.angle_gamma   90.00
#
_symmetry.space_group_name_H-M   'P 1'
#
loop_
_entity.id
_entity.type
_entity.pdbx_description
1 polymer ?
#
loop_
_entity_poly.entity_id
_entity_poly.type
_entity_poly.pdbx_seq_one_letter_code
_entity_poly.pdbx_strand_id
1 'polypeptide(L)'
;ESDATVWTSDYAVGQEIVIPLKNGEGGFVADERTLDELEGEGRVIARYLDINPNGSRRDIAGISNASGTVVGLMPHPEHAVESLTGPSTDGLGFFTSVVGSFLKASA
;
A
#
# COMPACT_ATOMS: atom_id res chain seq x y z
N GLU A 1 -7.57 3.99 -2.09
CA GLU A 1 -6.26 4.20 -2.74
C GLU A 1 -6.14 3.41 -4.04
N SER A 2 -5.07 3.63 -4.81
CA SER A 2 -4.86 3.08 -6.15
C SER A 2 -4.76 1.55 -6.17
N ASP A 3 -5.64 0.91 -6.93
CA ASP A 3 -5.67 -0.52 -7.25
C ASP A 3 -5.00 -0.84 -8.60
N ALA A 4 -4.46 0.17 -9.29
CA ALA A 4 -3.90 0.04 -10.63
C ALA A 4 -2.45 -0.48 -10.69
N THR A 5 -1.86 -0.83 -9.55
CA THR A 5 -0.47 -1.31 -9.49
C THR A 5 -0.39 -2.83 -9.57
N VAL A 6 0.78 -3.37 -9.93
CA VAL A 6 1.01 -4.83 -9.89
C VAL A 6 0.88 -5.40 -8.48
N TRP A 7 0.89 -4.54 -7.45
CA TRP A 7 0.83 -4.91 -6.04
C TRP A 7 -0.56 -4.73 -5.41
N THR A 8 -1.51 -4.09 -6.09
CA THR A 8 -2.80 -3.72 -5.45
C THR A 8 -4.04 -4.11 -6.25
N SER A 9 -3.88 -4.81 -7.38
CA SER A 9 -4.97 -5.16 -8.30
C SER A 9 -6.06 -6.08 -7.74
N ASP A 10 -5.79 -6.79 -6.65
CA ASP A 10 -6.77 -7.68 -5.99
C ASP A 10 -7.55 -6.96 -4.87
N TYR A 11 -7.31 -5.66 -4.67
CA TYR A 11 -8.10 -4.81 -3.79
C TYR A 11 -9.10 -3.97 -4.56
N ALA A 12 -10.17 -3.53 -3.90
CA ALA A 12 -11.07 -2.51 -4.43
C ALA A 12 -10.62 -1.10 -4.02
N VAL A 13 -10.85 -0.11 -4.89
CA VAL A 13 -10.68 1.31 -4.51
C VAL A 13 -11.50 1.62 -3.26
N GLY A 14 -10.82 2.11 -2.22
CA GLY A 14 -11.44 2.48 -0.94
C GLY A 14 -11.66 1.32 0.01
N GLN A 15 -11.17 0.11 -0.31
CA GLN A 15 -11.19 -1.00 0.61
C GLN A 15 -10.37 -0.68 1.86
N GLU A 16 -10.99 -0.88 3.02
CA GLU A 16 -10.33 -0.79 4.32
C GLU A 16 -9.70 -2.13 4.67
N ILE A 17 -8.45 -2.11 5.13
CA ILE A 17 -7.68 -3.30 5.48
C ILE A 17 -6.96 -3.11 6.80
N VAL A 18 -6.77 -4.20 7.55
CA VAL A 18 -6.04 -4.17 8.82
C VAL A 18 -4.66 -4.79 8.63
N ILE A 19 -3.61 -3.97 8.68
CA ILE A 19 -2.22 -4.42 8.48
C ILE A 19 -1.36 -4.02 9.69
N PRO A 20 -0.51 -4.91 10.22
CA PRO A 20 0.43 -4.59 11.29
C PRO A 20 1.38 -3.44 10.91
N LEU A 21 1.62 -2.57 11.88
CA LEU A 21 2.62 -1.50 11.79
C LEU A 21 3.65 -1.66 12.91
N LYS A 22 4.94 -1.59 12.57
CA LYS A 22 6.06 -1.83 13.49
C LYS A 22 7.25 -0.90 13.18
N ASN A 23 7.08 0.40 13.40
CA ASN A 23 8.11 1.39 13.09
C ASN A 23 8.40 2.35 14.26
N GLY A 24 9.66 2.77 14.40
CA GLY A 24 10.06 3.93 15.22
C GLY A 24 10.23 5.21 14.40
N GLU A 25 10.65 5.07 13.14
CA GLU A 25 10.90 6.16 12.18
C GLU A 25 10.24 5.80 10.83
N GLY A 26 8.95 6.12 10.65
CA GLY A 26 8.20 5.73 9.45
C GLY A 26 7.28 6.81 8.89
N GLY A 27 7.41 8.05 9.36
CA GLY A 27 6.63 9.16 8.82
C GLY A 27 7.08 9.49 7.39
N PHE A 28 6.16 9.37 6.44
CA PHE A 28 6.39 9.78 5.06
C PHE A 28 6.48 11.30 4.97
N VAL A 29 7.58 11.82 4.41
CA VAL A 29 7.81 13.26 4.27
C VAL A 29 8.21 13.57 2.83
N ALA A 30 7.56 14.58 2.26
CA ALA A 30 7.91 15.15 0.97
C ALA A 30 7.50 16.65 0.92
N ASP A 31 8.00 17.37 -0.08
CA ASP A 31 7.53 18.72 -0.39
C ASP A 31 6.13 18.72 -1.01
N GLU A 32 5.42 19.86 -0.97
CA GLU A 32 4.03 19.95 -1.47
C GLU A 32 3.91 19.60 -2.95
N ARG A 33 4.89 20.00 -3.79
CA ARG A 33 4.89 19.66 -5.22
C ARG A 33 4.92 18.15 -5.42
N THR A 34 5.80 17.45 -4.71
CA THR A 34 5.93 15.99 -4.78
C THR A 34 4.67 15.30 -4.25
N LEU A 35 4.07 15.82 -3.18
CA LEU A 35 2.80 15.29 -2.68
C LEU A 35 1.68 15.48 -3.72
N ASP A 36 1.55 16.65 -4.32
CA ASP A 36 0.57 16.92 -5.37
C ASP A 36 0.77 16.03 -6.61
N GLU A 37 2.02 15.80 -7.00
CA GLU A 37 2.37 14.88 -8.09
C GLU A 37 2.01 13.42 -7.74
N LEU A 38 2.20 12.97 -6.50
CA LEU A 38 1.82 11.61 -6.09
C LEU A 38 0.30 11.42 -6.08
N GLU A 39 -0.45 12.42 -5.58
CA GLU A 39 -1.91 12.44 -5.57
C GLU A 39 -2.49 12.49 -6.99
N GLY A 40 -2.04 13.47 -7.78
CA GLY A 40 -2.57 13.74 -9.12
C GLY A 40 -2.30 12.61 -10.12
N GLU A 41 -1.22 11.86 -9.93
CA GLU A 41 -0.90 10.68 -10.74
C GLU A 41 -1.47 9.37 -10.17
N GLY A 42 -2.22 9.41 -9.06
CA GLY A 42 -2.80 8.20 -8.46
C GLY A 42 -1.75 7.20 -7.97
N ARG A 43 -0.60 7.69 -7.47
CA ARG A 43 0.52 6.87 -6.99
C ARG A 43 0.47 6.58 -5.50
N VAL A 44 -0.54 7.07 -4.78
CA VAL A 44 -0.77 6.68 -3.39
C VAL A 44 -1.54 5.35 -3.36
N ILE A 45 -0.94 4.34 -2.74
CA ILE A 45 -1.47 2.96 -2.71
C ILE A 45 -2.07 2.58 -1.36
N ALA A 46 -1.72 3.30 -0.30
CA ALA A 46 -2.25 3.06 1.04
C ALA A 46 -2.23 4.35 1.86
N ARG A 47 -3.27 4.54 2.68
CA ARG A 47 -3.34 5.58 3.72
C ARG A 47 -3.76 4.99 5.05
N TYR A 48 -3.30 5.64 6.11
CA TYR A 48 -3.84 5.39 7.44
C TYR A 48 -5.26 5.96 7.52
N LEU A 49 -6.15 5.20 8.16
CA LEU A 49 -7.51 5.63 8.48
C LEU A 49 -7.57 6.02 9.96
N ASP A 50 -8.39 7.02 10.27
CA ASP A 50 -8.66 7.60 11.59
C ASP A 50 -7.45 8.19 12.33
N ILE A 51 -6.39 7.40 12.51
CA ILE A 51 -5.18 7.75 13.24
C ILE A 51 -3.99 7.52 12.33
N ASN A 52 -3.20 8.58 12.14
CA ASN A 52 -1.89 8.52 11.51
C ASN A 52 -0.80 8.40 12.58
N PRO A 53 -0.29 7.18 12.86
CA PRO A 53 0.51 6.89 14.04
C PRO A 53 1.96 7.40 13.96
N ASN A 54 2.43 7.75 12.77
CA ASN A 54 3.82 8.15 12.53
C ASN A 54 3.96 9.55 11.92
N GLY A 55 2.86 10.30 11.81
CA GLY A 55 2.86 11.67 11.32
C GLY A 55 3.17 11.78 9.82
N SER A 56 2.94 10.72 9.04
CA SER A 56 3.07 10.75 7.59
C SER A 56 2.29 11.93 6.98
N ARG A 57 2.89 12.64 6.03
CA ARG A 57 2.20 13.71 5.32
C ARG A 57 1.05 13.12 4.49
N ARG A 58 -0.12 13.77 4.57
CA ARG A 58 -1.38 13.34 3.92
C ARG A 58 -1.78 11.90 4.26
N ASP A 59 -1.40 11.43 5.45
CA ASP A 59 -1.68 10.08 5.95
C ASP A 59 -1.14 8.96 5.06
N ILE A 60 -0.16 9.26 4.19
CA ILE A 60 0.42 8.32 3.23
C ILE A 60 1.15 7.19 3.98
N ALA A 61 0.70 5.96 3.75
CA ALA A 61 1.30 4.74 4.28
C ALA A 61 2.11 3.99 3.22
N GLY A 62 1.84 4.22 1.93
CA GLY A 62 2.62 3.69 0.84
C GLY A 62 2.36 4.38 -0.51
N ILE A 63 3.37 4.32 -1.38
CA ILE A 63 3.34 4.90 -2.73
C ILE A 63 3.89 3.91 -3.77
N SER A 64 3.58 4.14 -5.03
CA SER A 64 4.22 3.46 -6.17
C SER A 64 5.12 4.38 -6.97
N ASN A 65 6.02 3.80 -7.76
CA ASN A 65 6.65 4.50 -8.86
C ASN A 65 5.62 4.81 -9.98
N ALA A 66 6.03 5.62 -10.96
CA ALA A 66 5.16 6.03 -12.07
C ALA A 66 4.69 4.87 -12.96
N SER A 67 5.45 3.77 -13.05
CA SER A 67 5.05 2.58 -13.80
C SER A 67 4.20 1.60 -13.01
N GLY A 68 3.93 1.85 -11.73
CA GLY A 68 3.12 0.96 -10.88
C GLY A 68 3.75 -0.41 -10.58
N THR A 69 5.06 -0.57 -10.79
CA THR A 69 5.79 -1.85 -10.64
C THR A 69 6.57 -1.95 -9.34
N VAL A 70 6.94 -0.82 -8.75
CA VAL A 70 7.69 -0.74 -7.49
C VAL A 70 6.85 0.04 -6.50
N VAL A 71 6.73 -0.48 -5.28
CA VAL A 71 6.02 0.17 -4.18
C VAL A 71 6.92 0.35 -2.97
N GLY A 72 6.77 1.48 -2.28
CA GLY A 72 7.29 1.70 -0.94
C GLY A 72 6.12 1.67 0.03
N LEU A 73 6.23 0.88 1.10
CA LEU A 73 5.15 0.65 2.05
C LEU A 73 5.71 0.59 3.48
N MET A 74 5.03 1.23 4.44
CA MET A 74 5.38 1.15 5.87
C MET A 74 4.64 0.07 6.66
N PRO A 75 3.33 -0.16 6.45
CA PRO A 75 2.68 -1.34 7.00
C PRO A 75 3.35 -2.63 6.51
N HIS A 76 3.24 -3.69 7.31
CA HIS A 76 3.84 -5.00 7.05
C HIS A 76 2.78 -6.02 6.61
N PRO A 77 2.35 -6.03 5.33
CA PRO A 77 1.33 -6.94 4.83
C PRO A 77 1.74 -8.41 4.94
N GLU A 78 3.03 -8.72 4.96
CA GLU A 78 3.56 -10.07 5.18
C GLU A 78 3.20 -10.65 6.55
N HIS A 79 2.89 -9.80 7.54
CA HIS A 79 2.42 -10.20 8.86
C HIS A 79 0.89 -10.27 8.96
N ALA A 80 0.17 -10.09 7.85
CA ALA A 80 -1.29 -10.17 7.75
C ALA A 80 -1.72 -11.10 6.60
N VAL A 81 -1.00 -12.21 6.43
CA VAL A 81 -1.31 -13.21 5.38
C VAL A 81 -1.94 -14.50 5.91
N GLU A 82 -1.94 -14.69 7.22
CA GLU A 82 -2.37 -15.93 7.88
C GLU A 82 -3.15 -15.60 9.15
N SER A 83 -4.29 -16.27 9.34
CA SER A 83 -5.22 -16.04 10.45
C SER A 83 -4.61 -16.39 11.81
N LEU A 84 -3.65 -17.32 11.84
CA LEU A 84 -3.02 -17.74 13.10
C LEU A 84 -2.00 -16.74 13.65
N THR A 85 -1.33 -15.99 12.78
CA THR A 85 -0.14 -15.18 13.13
C THR A 85 -0.32 -13.69 12.94
N GLY A 86 -1.35 -13.27 12.19
CA GLY A 86 -1.70 -11.88 11.95
C GLY A 86 -3.02 -11.46 12.60
N PRO A 87 -3.29 -10.14 12.69
CA PRO A 87 -4.59 -9.63 13.10
C PRO A 87 -5.68 -9.82 12.03
N SER A 88 -5.29 -10.12 10.79
CA SER A 88 -6.15 -10.34 9.63
C SER A 88 -5.40 -11.17 8.58
N THR A 89 -6.09 -11.47 7.47
CA THR A 89 -5.49 -11.98 6.23
C THR A 89 -5.46 -10.94 5.11
N ASP A 90 -5.70 -9.67 5.43
CA ASP A 90 -5.91 -8.62 4.43
C ASP A 90 -4.64 -8.31 3.64
N GLY A 91 -3.46 -8.66 4.16
CA GLY A 91 -2.18 -8.52 3.47
C GLY A 91 -2.00 -9.50 2.31
N LEU A 92 -2.80 -10.56 2.21
CA LEU A 92 -2.74 -11.53 1.10
C LEU A 92 -2.95 -10.88 -0.27
N GLY A 93 -3.81 -9.86 -0.35
CA GLY A 93 -4.12 -9.16 -1.59
C GLY A 93 -2.87 -8.60 -2.28
N PHE A 94 -1.88 -8.12 -1.52
CA PHE A 94 -0.62 -7.62 -2.07
C PHE A 94 0.14 -8.68 -2.85
N PHE A 95 0.25 -9.89 -2.30
CA PHE A 95 1.03 -10.97 -2.90
C PHE A 95 0.28 -11.68 -4.02
N THR A 96 -1.04 -11.85 -3.86
CA THR A 96 -1.91 -12.43 -4.89
C THR A 96 -1.99 -11.53 -6.12
N SER A 97 -2.03 -10.20 -5.94
CA SER A 97 -1.95 -9.21 -7.04
C SER A 97 -0.70 -9.42 -7.90
N VAL A 98 0.48 -9.54 -7.27
CA VAL A 98 1.74 -9.72 -8.01
C VAL A 98 1.76 -11.03 -8.77
N VAL A 99 1.39 -12.14 -8.12
CA VAL A 99 1.30 -13.45 -8.77
C VAL A 99 0.33 -13.41 -9.95
N GLY A 100 -0.85 -12.82 -9.76
CA GLY A 100 -1.85 -12.63 -10.81
C GLY A 100 -1.33 -11.81 -11.98
N SER A 101 -0.59 -10.73 -11.71
CA SER A 101 0.03 -9.90 -12.75
C SER A 101 1.07 -10.68 -13.56
N PHE A 102 1.91 -11.50 -12.93
CA PHE A 102 2.89 -12.33 -13.63
C PHE A 102 2.24 -13.40 -14.51
N LEU A 103 1.17 -14.04 -14.02
CA LEU A 103 0.45 -15.06 -14.78
C LEU A 103 -0.25 -14.45 -16.01
N LYS A 104 -0.85 -13.27 -15.87
CA LYS A 104 -1.47 -12.54 -17.00
C LYS A 104 -0.44 -12.12 -18.06
N ALA A 105 0.76 -11.74 -17.65
CA ALA A 105 1.83 -11.36 -18.58
C ALA A 105 2.46 -12.55 -19.32
N SER A 106 2.30 -13.77 -18.80
CA SER A 106 2.87 -15.00 -19.36
C SER A 106 1.90 -15.78 -20.26
N ALA A 107 0.64 -15.32 -20.36
CA ALA A 107 -0.41 -15.89 -21.20
C ALA A 107 -0.51 -15.17 -22.54
#